data_AF-A0A520KRS6-F1
#
_entry.id   AF-A0A520KRS6-F1
#
_cell.length_a   1.000
_cell.length_b   1.000
_cell.length_c   1.000
_cell.angle_alpha   90.00
_cell.angle_beta   90.00
_cell.angle_gamma   90.00
#
_symmetry.space_group_name_H-M   'P 1'
#
loop_
_entity.id
_entity.type
_entity.pdbx_description
1 polymer ?
#
loop_
_entity_poly.entity_id
_entity_poly.type
_entity_poly.pdbx_seq_one_letter_code
_entity_poly.pdbx_strand_id
1 'polypeptide(L)'
;MHKYDDIISKCIIATFNSNLEDLLSDIGFKNIRRITLIDDKRCMKSTLKGCDVIISNGEKEEFLSEVSSELGIPFITGKVVTVILPDGYKYKDLNLSRFEDISHTPDDRRILESIQIKETINVLTDDETPLFAPKAIKIENKKLKKINLFDSLKV
;
A
#
# COMPACT_ATOMS: atom_id res chain seq x y z
N MET A 1 -3.92 -24.79 -2.43
CA MET A 1 -3.22 -23.64 -1.81
C MET A 1 -1.74 -23.72 -2.20
N HIS A 2 -1.41 -23.53 -3.49
CA HIS A 2 -0.05 -23.78 -4.03
C HIS A 2 0.36 -22.95 -5.26
N LYS A 3 -0.50 -22.06 -5.79
CA LYS A 3 -0.20 -21.41 -7.09
C LYS A 3 0.87 -20.31 -6.98
N TYR A 4 1.06 -19.71 -5.79
CA TYR A 4 1.92 -18.53 -5.61
C TYR A 4 3.01 -18.69 -4.54
N ASP A 5 3.13 -19.87 -3.92
CA ASP A 5 4.03 -20.10 -2.79
C ASP A 5 5.48 -19.71 -3.12
N ASP A 6 5.92 -19.97 -4.36
CA ASP A 6 7.27 -19.62 -4.81
C ASP A 6 7.48 -18.09 -4.92
N ILE A 7 6.52 -17.36 -5.48
CA ILE A 7 6.58 -15.88 -5.60
C ILE A 7 6.51 -15.24 -4.21
N ILE A 8 5.49 -15.61 -3.43
CA ILE A 8 5.24 -15.09 -2.07
C ILE A 8 6.45 -15.33 -1.15
N SER A 9 7.15 -16.46 -1.32
CA SER A 9 8.33 -16.77 -0.50
C SER A 9 9.61 -16.05 -0.91
N LYS A 10 9.68 -15.47 -2.12
CA LYS A 10 10.87 -14.82 -2.68
C LYS A 10 10.78 -13.30 -2.64
N CYS A 11 9.58 -12.74 -2.74
CA CYS A 11 9.38 -11.30 -2.73
C CYS A 11 9.68 -10.68 -1.37
N ILE A 12 10.18 -9.45 -1.40
CA ILE A 12 10.53 -8.63 -0.25
C ILE A 12 9.48 -7.51 -0.10
N ILE A 13 8.70 -7.55 0.97
CA ILE A 13 7.67 -6.55 1.25
C ILE A 13 8.17 -5.59 2.32
N ALA A 14 8.07 -4.28 2.08
CA ALA A 14 8.25 -3.27 3.12
C ALA A 14 6.90 -2.88 3.74
N THR A 15 6.82 -2.89 5.07
CA THR A 15 5.65 -2.44 5.84
C THR A 15 6.08 -1.50 6.97
N PHE A 16 5.20 -0.57 7.32
CA PHE A 16 5.37 0.37 8.44
C PHE A 16 4.43 0.04 9.61
N ASN A 17 3.80 -1.14 9.59
CA ASN A 17 2.85 -1.60 10.61
C ASN A 17 3.15 -3.03 11.06
N SER A 18 3.16 -3.25 12.38
CA SER A 18 3.38 -4.56 12.99
C SER A 18 2.29 -5.57 12.68
N ASN A 19 1.03 -5.15 12.73
CA ASN A 19 -0.09 -6.07 12.52
C ASN A 19 -0.10 -6.61 11.09
N LEU A 20 0.30 -5.76 10.14
CA LEU A 20 0.38 -6.14 8.73
C LEU A 20 1.52 -7.15 8.47
N GLU A 21 2.65 -7.05 9.18
CA GLU A 21 3.72 -8.05 9.11
C GLU A 21 3.24 -9.42 9.60
N ASP A 22 2.51 -9.46 10.72
CA ASP A 22 1.98 -10.72 11.26
C ASP A 22 1.02 -11.37 10.25
N LEU A 23 0.09 -10.58 9.69
CA LEU A 23 -0.86 -11.07 8.68
C LEU A 23 -0.18 -11.54 7.39
N LEU A 24 0.86 -10.83 6.92
CA LEU A 24 1.65 -11.23 5.75
C LEU A 24 2.41 -12.55 6.03
N SER A 25 2.90 -12.73 7.25
CA SER A 25 3.58 -13.96 7.66
C SER A 25 2.61 -15.15 7.69
N ASP A 26 1.40 -14.95 8.22
CA ASP A 26 0.36 -15.99 8.32
C ASP A 26 -0.08 -16.54 6.95
N ILE A 27 -0.05 -15.70 5.91
CA ILE A 27 -0.38 -16.11 4.53
C ILE A 27 0.84 -16.64 3.75
N GLY A 28 2.02 -16.65 4.36
CA GLY A 28 3.21 -17.33 3.83
C GLY A 28 4.31 -16.44 3.26
N PHE A 29 4.21 -15.09 3.35
CA PHE A 29 5.34 -14.23 3.00
C PHE A 29 6.48 -14.43 4.00
N LYS A 30 7.70 -14.59 3.47
CA LYS A 30 8.89 -14.90 4.29
C LYS A 30 9.84 -13.72 4.44
N ASN A 31 9.90 -12.82 3.46
CA ASN A 31 10.83 -11.70 3.48
C ASN A 31 10.07 -10.38 3.70
N ILE A 32 9.62 -10.17 4.94
CA ILE A 32 8.94 -8.93 5.32
C ILE A 32 9.94 -8.04 6.04
N ARG A 33 10.04 -6.79 5.61
CA ARG A 33 10.86 -5.75 6.26
C ARG A 33 9.95 -4.79 6.98
N ARG A 34 9.94 -4.85 8.32
CA ARG A 34 9.35 -3.79 9.14
C ARG A 34 10.28 -2.58 9.12
N ILE A 35 9.78 -1.47 8.62
CA ILE A 35 10.54 -0.24 8.44
C ILE A 35 10.04 0.84 9.39
N THR A 36 10.97 1.48 10.09
CA THR A 36 10.69 2.73 10.80
C THR A 36 10.78 3.89 9.80
N LEU A 37 9.80 4.79 9.85
CA LEU A 37 9.78 5.97 9.00
C LEU A 37 10.94 6.91 9.33
N ILE A 38 11.74 7.26 8.34
CA ILE A 38 12.87 8.18 8.46
C ILE A 38 12.60 9.39 7.58
N ASP A 39 12.56 10.57 8.18
CA ASP A 39 12.31 11.84 7.49
C ASP A 39 13.54 12.37 6.73
N ASP A 40 14.23 11.47 6.05
CA ASP A 40 15.35 11.76 5.17
C ASP A 40 15.25 10.87 3.93
N LYS A 41 15.10 11.50 2.76
CA LYS A 41 14.85 10.80 1.50
C LYS A 41 15.98 9.84 1.13
N ARG A 42 17.24 10.18 1.45
CA ARG A 42 18.41 9.36 1.09
C ARG A 42 18.46 8.10 1.95
N CYS A 43 18.29 8.26 3.27
CA CYS A 43 18.19 7.16 4.22
C CYS A 43 16.99 6.27 3.89
N MET A 44 15.82 6.86 3.62
CA MET A 44 14.62 6.11 3.29
C MET A 44 14.81 5.28 2.01
N LYS A 45 15.43 5.86 0.97
CA LYS A 45 15.78 5.13 -0.25
C LYS A 45 16.73 3.97 0.01
N SER A 46 17.76 4.19 0.82
CA SER A 46 18.71 3.13 1.18
C SER A 46 18.01 1.97 1.90
N THR A 47 17.07 2.28 2.79
CA THR A 47 16.33 1.28 3.57
C THR A 47 15.34 0.48 2.70
N LEU A 48 14.65 1.14 1.77
CA LEU A 48 13.64 0.50 0.91
C LEU A 48 14.24 -0.16 -0.33
N LYS A 49 15.52 0.04 -0.61
CA LYS A 49 16.18 -0.55 -1.78
C LYS A 49 16.05 -2.07 -1.80
N GLY A 50 15.64 -2.59 -2.95
CA GLY A 50 15.47 -4.02 -3.19
C GLY A 50 14.22 -4.62 -2.57
N CYS A 51 13.24 -3.81 -2.16
CA CYS A 51 11.89 -4.29 -1.90
C CYS A 51 11.11 -4.38 -3.21
N ASP A 52 10.19 -5.32 -3.30
CA ASP A 52 9.33 -5.53 -4.47
C ASP A 52 8.02 -4.75 -4.36
N VAL A 53 7.53 -4.52 -3.13
CA VAL A 53 6.32 -3.73 -2.84
C VAL A 53 6.51 -2.97 -1.53
N ILE A 54 5.98 -1.75 -1.47
CA ILE A 54 5.91 -0.95 -0.23
C ILE A 54 4.44 -0.76 0.16
N ILE A 55 4.11 -1.09 1.41
CA ILE A 55 2.76 -0.93 1.97
C ILE A 55 2.78 0.11 3.08
N SER A 56 2.05 1.21 2.87
CA SER A 56 1.93 2.30 3.82
C SER A 56 0.99 1.98 4.97
N ASN A 57 1.30 2.53 6.14
CA ASN A 57 0.41 2.53 7.30
C ASN A 57 -0.51 3.76 7.33
N GLY A 58 -0.44 4.67 6.34
CA GLY A 58 -1.21 5.91 6.29
C GLY A 58 -0.46 7.16 6.78
N GLU A 59 0.83 7.04 7.14
CA GLU A 59 1.67 8.16 7.57
C GLU A 59 2.64 8.59 6.46
N LYS A 60 2.74 9.91 6.23
CA LYS A 60 3.63 10.53 5.23
C LYS A 60 3.57 9.85 3.85
N GLU A 61 2.37 9.52 3.39
CA GLU A 61 2.19 8.73 2.17
C GLU A 61 2.71 9.44 0.91
N GLU A 62 2.63 10.77 0.85
CA GLU A 62 3.23 11.55 -0.24
C GLU A 62 4.73 11.33 -0.33
N PHE A 63 5.44 11.49 0.79
CA PHE A 63 6.89 11.26 0.86
C PHE A 63 7.26 9.83 0.49
N LEU A 64 6.54 8.83 1.03
CA LEU A 64 6.79 7.42 0.73
C LEU A 64 6.51 7.08 -0.73
N SER A 65 5.44 7.65 -1.31
CA SER A 65 5.11 7.48 -2.72
C SER A 65 6.20 8.07 -3.61
N GLU A 66 6.72 9.25 -3.30
CA GLU A 66 7.86 9.81 -4.05
C GLU A 66 9.11 8.94 -3.97
N VAL A 67 9.44 8.43 -2.79
CA VAL A 67 10.57 7.51 -2.59
C VAL A 67 10.38 6.22 -3.39
N SER A 68 9.17 5.65 -3.36
CA SER A 68 8.84 4.42 -4.08
C SER A 68 8.98 4.58 -5.61
N SER A 69 8.51 5.70 -6.16
CA SER A 69 8.62 6.01 -7.59
C SER A 69 10.07 6.19 -8.02
N GLU A 70 10.90 6.89 -7.23
CA GLU A 70 12.34 7.02 -7.50
C GLU A 70 13.10 5.68 -7.47
N LEU A 71 12.59 4.69 -6.71
CA LEU A 71 13.17 3.35 -6.63
C LEU A 71 12.60 2.38 -7.67
N GLY A 72 11.54 2.75 -8.39
CA GLY A 72 10.85 1.84 -9.31
C GLY A 72 10.00 0.79 -8.60
N ILE A 73 9.49 1.07 -7.40
CA ILE A 73 8.76 0.11 -6.56
C ILE A 73 7.28 0.50 -6.47
N PRO A 74 6.33 -0.42 -6.72
CA PRO A 74 4.91 -0.20 -6.47
C PRO A 74 4.61 0.18 -5.00
N PHE A 75 3.68 1.11 -4.82
CA PHE A 75 3.28 1.63 -3.52
C PHE A 75 1.80 1.44 -3.27
N ILE A 76 1.47 0.87 -2.10
CA ILE A 76 0.09 0.63 -1.66
C ILE A 76 -0.23 1.57 -0.50
N THR A 77 -1.23 2.41 -0.67
CA THR A 77 -1.67 3.43 0.31
C THR A 77 -2.48 2.80 1.45
N GLY A 78 -2.53 3.48 2.60
CA GLY A 78 -3.05 2.98 3.87
C GLY A 78 -4.25 3.73 4.45
N LYS A 79 -4.52 4.98 4.06
CA LYS A 79 -5.76 5.70 4.47
C LYS A 79 -6.95 5.35 3.59
N VAL A 80 -6.69 5.21 2.30
CA VAL A 80 -7.56 4.68 1.26
C VAL A 80 -6.67 3.70 0.50
N VAL A 81 -7.16 2.52 0.14
CA VAL A 81 -6.31 1.53 -0.55
C VAL A 81 -6.36 1.76 -2.06
N THR A 82 -5.20 1.98 -2.66
CA THR A 82 -4.94 1.97 -4.10
C THR A 82 -3.50 1.54 -4.34
N VAL A 83 -3.20 1.11 -5.56
CA VAL A 83 -1.84 0.82 -6.00
C VAL A 83 -1.35 1.95 -6.90
N ILE A 84 -0.25 2.58 -6.50
CA ILE A 84 0.48 3.57 -7.29
C ILE A 84 1.71 2.88 -7.89
N LEU A 85 1.73 2.75 -9.21
CA LEU A 85 2.89 2.24 -9.94
C LEU A 85 3.97 3.33 -10.07
N PRO A 86 5.25 2.95 -10.14
CA PRO A 86 6.36 3.92 -10.21
C PRO A 86 6.32 4.81 -11.46
N ASP A 87 5.79 4.29 -12.57
CA ASP A 87 5.58 4.97 -13.86
C ASP A 87 4.13 5.48 -14.05
N GLY A 88 3.28 5.34 -13.02
CA GLY A 88 1.89 5.76 -13.04
C GLY A 88 1.68 7.20 -12.56
N TYR A 89 0.53 7.42 -11.93
CA TYR A 89 0.18 8.72 -11.35
C TYR A 89 1.06 9.08 -10.16
N LYS A 90 1.39 10.37 -10.01
CA LYS A 90 2.05 10.85 -8.78
C LYS A 90 1.01 11.01 -7.68
N TYR A 91 1.41 10.78 -6.43
CA TYR A 91 0.53 10.94 -5.26
C TYR A 91 -0.20 12.30 -5.24
N LYS A 92 0.55 13.37 -5.51
CA LYS A 92 0.05 14.75 -5.60
C LYS A 92 -0.97 15.01 -6.71
N ASP A 93 -0.98 14.19 -7.76
CA ASP A 93 -1.98 14.30 -8.83
C ASP A 93 -3.31 13.65 -8.42
N LEU A 94 -3.29 12.73 -7.44
CA LEU A 94 -4.41 11.86 -7.07
C LEU A 94 -5.35 12.46 -6.00
N ASN A 95 -5.20 13.72 -5.61
CA ASN A 95 -6.04 14.35 -4.57
C ASN A 95 -6.21 13.47 -3.30
N LEU A 96 -5.15 12.75 -2.92
CA LEU A 96 -5.15 11.83 -1.78
C LEU A 96 -5.04 12.59 -0.45
N SER A 97 -4.51 13.81 -0.47
CA SER A 97 -4.36 14.68 0.71
C SER A 97 -5.68 14.92 1.45
N ARG A 98 -6.82 14.91 0.74
CA ARG A 98 -8.16 15.04 1.36
C ARG A 98 -8.52 13.91 2.33
N PHE A 99 -7.73 12.83 2.37
CA PHE A 99 -7.96 11.67 3.22
C PHE A 99 -6.94 11.55 4.37
N GLU A 100 -5.99 12.47 4.49
CA GLU A 100 -4.93 12.40 5.52
C GLU A 100 -5.52 12.42 6.95
N ASP A 101 -6.55 13.24 7.15
CA ASP A 101 -7.24 13.42 8.43
C ASP A 101 -8.23 12.28 8.77
N ILE A 102 -8.40 11.30 7.87
CA ILE A 102 -9.25 10.15 8.19
C ILE A 102 -8.60 9.32 9.30
N SER A 103 -9.31 9.22 10.42
CA SER A 103 -9.02 8.26 11.47
C SER A 103 -9.84 6.99 11.26
N HIS A 104 -9.18 5.85 11.32
CA HIS A 104 -9.80 4.54 11.17
C HIS A 104 -9.91 3.88 12.53
N THR A 105 -11.05 3.25 12.80
CA THR A 105 -11.16 2.38 13.98
C THR A 105 -10.25 1.16 13.82
N PRO A 106 -9.93 0.42 14.91
CA PRO A 106 -9.17 -0.83 14.79
C PRO A 106 -9.79 -1.85 13.83
N ASP A 107 -11.12 -1.92 13.75
CA ASP A 107 -11.82 -2.82 12.84
C ASP A 107 -11.68 -2.36 11.38
N ASP A 108 -11.85 -1.06 11.12
CA ASP A 108 -11.62 -0.48 9.78
C ASP A 108 -10.19 -0.74 9.33
N ARG A 109 -9.23 -0.64 10.25
CA ARG A 109 -7.82 -0.87 9.97
C ARG A 109 -7.54 -2.30 9.51
N ARG A 110 -8.09 -3.30 10.20
CA ARG A 110 -7.96 -4.72 9.80
C ARG A 110 -8.54 -4.99 8.42
N ILE A 111 -9.65 -4.32 8.09
CA ILE A 111 -10.27 -4.42 6.77
C ILE A 111 -9.35 -3.83 5.70
N LEU A 112 -8.79 -2.63 5.92
CA LEU A 112 -7.85 -2.01 4.99
C LEU A 112 -6.60 -2.89 4.80
N GLU A 113 -6.02 -3.41 5.88
CA GLU A 113 -4.86 -4.30 5.83
C GLU A 113 -5.13 -5.56 5.03
N SER A 114 -6.32 -6.16 5.18
CA SER A 114 -6.74 -7.31 4.37
C SER A 114 -6.82 -6.97 2.87
N ILE A 115 -7.28 -5.76 2.54
CA ILE A 115 -7.31 -5.29 1.15
C ILE A 115 -5.88 -5.02 0.65
N GLN A 116 -5.03 -4.37 1.44
CA GLN A 116 -3.63 -4.12 1.08
C GLN A 116 -2.88 -5.43 0.80
N ILE A 117 -3.11 -6.48 1.60
CA ILE A 117 -2.58 -7.83 1.38
C ILE A 117 -3.06 -8.38 0.04
N LYS A 118 -4.37 -8.29 -0.24
CA LYS A 118 -4.93 -8.75 -1.51
C LYS A 118 -4.26 -8.03 -2.69
N GLU A 119 -4.13 -6.71 -2.61
CA GLU A 119 -3.49 -5.91 -3.66
C GLU A 119 -1.99 -6.23 -3.79
N THR A 120 -1.32 -6.56 -2.69
CA THR A 120 0.08 -7.00 -2.72
C THR A 120 0.24 -8.30 -3.49
N ILE A 121 -0.64 -9.28 -3.25
CA ILE A 121 -0.66 -10.54 -3.99
C ILE A 121 -0.90 -10.24 -5.48
N ASN A 122 -1.93 -9.46 -5.80
CA ASN A 122 -2.27 -9.12 -7.18
C ASN A 122 -1.10 -8.44 -7.92
N VAL A 123 -0.41 -7.51 -7.28
CA VAL A 123 0.77 -6.82 -7.85
C VAL A 123 1.91 -7.79 -8.13
N LEU A 124 2.14 -8.76 -7.25
CA LEU A 124 3.27 -9.68 -7.34
C LEU A 124 3.01 -10.87 -8.26
N THR A 125 1.77 -11.33 -8.38
CA THR A 125 1.42 -12.58 -9.08
C THR A 125 0.72 -12.37 -10.41
N ASP A 126 0.22 -11.17 -10.68
CA ASP A 126 -0.61 -10.84 -11.84
C ASP A 126 -1.86 -11.75 -11.98
N ASP A 127 -2.37 -12.28 -10.85
CA ASP A 127 -3.54 -13.18 -10.88
C ASP A 127 -4.86 -12.45 -11.15
N GLU A 128 -5.03 -11.29 -10.51
CA GLU A 128 -6.10 -10.35 -10.79
C GLU A 128 -5.48 -8.97 -11.02
N THR A 129 -6.14 -8.13 -11.84
CA THR A 129 -5.71 -6.74 -12.02
C THR A 129 -5.76 -6.00 -10.67
N PRO A 130 -4.63 -5.47 -10.19
CA PRO A 130 -4.61 -4.65 -8.99
C PRO A 130 -5.49 -3.41 -9.10
N LEU A 131 -5.89 -2.87 -7.96
CA LEU A 131 -6.65 -1.63 -7.84
C LEU A 131 -5.75 -0.42 -8.10
N PHE A 132 -5.29 -0.26 -9.34
CA PHE A 132 -4.44 0.84 -9.75
C PHE A 132 -5.15 2.19 -9.65
N ALA A 133 -4.40 3.20 -9.23
CA ALA A 133 -4.83 4.59 -9.29
C ALA A 133 -5.28 4.96 -10.73
N PRO A 134 -6.36 5.76 -10.88
CA PRO A 134 -7.02 6.56 -9.86
C PRO A 134 -8.16 5.83 -9.13
N LYS A 135 -8.33 4.51 -9.31
CA LYS A 135 -9.35 3.76 -8.57
C LYS A 135 -8.83 3.47 -7.16
N ALA A 136 -9.70 3.62 -6.17
CA ALA A 136 -9.33 3.36 -4.79
C ALA A 136 -10.52 2.81 -3.98
N ILE A 137 -10.24 2.17 -2.85
CA ILE A 137 -11.25 1.73 -1.88
C ILE A 137 -11.08 2.56 -0.60
N LYS A 138 -12.15 3.22 -0.19
CA LYS A 138 -12.25 3.84 1.13
C LYS A 138 -13.26 3.11 2.01
N ILE A 139 -13.08 3.21 3.31
CA ILE A 139 -14.11 2.86 4.28
C ILE A 139 -14.92 4.12 4.59
N GLU A 140 -16.24 4.01 4.46
CA GLU A 140 -17.20 5.07 4.80
C GLU A 140 -18.39 4.40 5.48
N ASN A 141 -18.72 4.81 6.72
CA ASN A 141 -19.83 4.24 7.50
C ASN A 141 -19.78 2.70 7.61
N LYS A 142 -18.59 2.13 7.92
CA LYS A 142 -18.34 0.68 8.01
C LYS A 142 -18.61 -0.10 6.71
N LYS A 143 -18.62 0.59 5.57
CA LYS A 143 -18.80 -0.03 4.25
C LYS A 143 -17.60 0.27 3.36
N LEU A 144 -17.24 -0.72 2.55
CA LEU A 144 -16.28 -0.56 1.47
C LEU A 144 -16.92 0.22 0.32
N LYS A 145 -16.30 1.31 -0.08
CA LYS A 145 -16.73 2.12 -1.21
C LYS A 145 -15.59 2.27 -2.20
N LYS A 146 -15.83 1.81 -3.43
CA LYS A 146 -14.97 2.13 -4.57
C LYS A 146 -15.17 3.59 -4.94
N ILE A 147 -14.07 4.31 -5.09
CA ILE A 147 -14.06 5.72 -5.47
C ILE A 147 -13.07 5.93 -6.62
N ASN A 148 -13.26 7.02 -7.35
CA ASN A 148 -12.24 7.59 -8.21
C ASN A 148 -11.59 8.76 -7.48
N LEU A 149 -10.26 8.75 -7.45
CA LEU A 149 -9.45 9.75 -6.76
C LEU A 149 -9.56 11.15 -7.39
N PHE A 150 -9.90 11.23 -8.69
CA PHE A 150 -10.18 12.50 -9.36
C PHE A 150 -11.56 13.08 -9.09
N ASP A 151 -12.53 12.25 -8.69
CA ASP A 151 -13.87 12.73 -8.41
C ASP A 151 -13.83 13.54 -7.10
N SER A 152 -14.09 14.84 -7.18
CA SER A 152 -14.44 15.63 -6.01
C SER A 152 -15.68 15.01 -5.38
N LEU A 153 -15.62 14.67 -4.09
CA LEU A 153 -16.81 14.29 -3.34
C LEU A 153 -17.77 15.47 -3.49
N LYS A 154 -18.91 15.26 -4.16
CA LYS A 154 -20.06 16.15 -3.99
C LYS A 154 -20.41 16.05 -2.50
N VAL A 155 -19.97 17.06 -1.75
CA VAL A 155 -20.39 17.33 -0.38
C VAL A 155 -21.87 17.69 -0.41
#